data_AF-A0A2C9K0S0-F1
#
_entry.id   AF-A0A2C9K0S0-F1
#
_cell.length_a   1.000
_cell.length_b   1.000
_cell.length_c   1.000
_cell.angle_alpha   90.00
_cell.angle_beta   90.00
_cell.angle_gamma   90.00
#
_symmetry.space_group_name_H-M   'P 1'
#
loop_
_entity.id
_entity.type
_entity.pdbx_description
1 polymer ?
#
loop_
_entity_poly.entity_id
_entity_poly.type
_entity_poly.pdbx_seq_one_letter_code
_entity_poly.pdbx_strand_id
1 'polypeptide(L)'
;MCDEDLVYEVHEIVVQKVGKVPVAKGDFGHLPKKVKIFLAHCVQLCGPRGIYICDGSQEEADEIIHKLLERGTLTRLTKYPNSYLCRTDPDDVARVESKTFIVTPNKYDSVPHVREGVKGTMGCWMSPEDMKKELDDRFPGCMAGIVKAHYRH
;
A
#
# COMPACT_ATOMS: atom_id res chain seq x y z
N MET A 1 -7.36 -8.10 36.31
CA MET A 1 -6.41 -7.91 35.21
C MET A 1 -6.87 -6.66 34.51
N CYS A 2 -6.06 -5.60 34.54
CA CYS A 2 -6.49 -4.23 34.33
C CYS A 2 -7.01 -3.97 32.91
N ASP A 3 -8.25 -3.49 32.81
CA ASP A 3 -8.90 -2.90 31.65
C ASP A 3 -8.28 -1.52 31.27
N GLU A 4 -6.95 -1.40 31.21
CA GLU A 4 -6.28 -0.15 30.80
C GLU A 4 -5.96 -0.08 29.29
N ASP A 5 -6.19 -1.17 28.54
CA ASP A 5 -6.03 -1.22 27.07
C ASP A 5 -7.32 -0.88 26.29
N LEU A 6 -8.40 -0.44 26.97
CA LEU A 6 -9.72 -0.25 26.34
C LEU A 6 -9.97 1.14 25.73
N VAL A 7 -9.03 2.07 25.81
CA VAL A 7 -9.19 3.43 25.28
C VAL A 7 -8.03 3.75 24.33
N TYR A 8 -8.31 3.70 23.02
CA TYR A 8 -7.43 4.23 21.99
C TYR A 8 -7.99 5.54 21.47
N GLU A 9 -7.19 6.61 21.49
CA GLU A 9 -7.57 7.91 20.92
C GLU A 9 -7.56 7.80 19.39
N VAL A 10 -8.74 7.66 18.78
CA VAL A 10 -8.88 7.68 17.33
C VAL A 10 -8.85 9.13 16.87
N HIS A 11 -7.70 9.57 16.36
CA HIS A 11 -7.64 10.83 15.63
C HIS A 11 -8.26 10.64 14.24
N GLU A 12 -9.19 11.49 13.83
CA GLU A 12 -9.76 11.46 12.48
C GLU A 12 -9.12 12.55 11.62
N ILE A 13 -8.88 12.24 10.35
CA ILE A 13 -8.59 13.28 9.36
C ILE A 13 -9.85 13.59 8.56
N VAL A 14 -10.03 14.86 8.20
CA VAL A 14 -11.11 15.30 7.32
C VAL A 14 -10.53 15.52 5.94
N VAL A 15 -10.92 14.68 4.99
CA VAL A 15 -10.53 14.82 3.58
C VAL A 15 -11.72 15.35 2.80
N GLN A 16 -11.50 16.43 2.04
CA GLN A 16 -12.54 17.06 1.24
C GLN A 16 -13.16 16.03 0.27
N LYS A 17 -14.50 16.01 0.17
CA LYS A 17 -15.30 15.05 -0.63
C LYS A 17 -15.36 13.60 -0.13
N VAL A 18 -14.51 13.19 0.82
CA VAL A 18 -14.56 11.85 1.44
C VAL A 18 -15.18 11.86 2.83
N GLY A 19 -14.90 12.91 3.61
CA GLY A 19 -15.37 13.04 4.99
C GLY A 19 -14.31 12.63 6.01
N LYS A 20 -14.76 12.10 7.14
CA LYS A 20 -13.91 11.69 8.27
C LYS A 20 -13.33 10.30 8.01
N VAL A 21 -12.02 10.18 8.12
CA VAL A 21 -11.29 8.90 8.01
C VAL A 21 -10.50 8.68 9.29
N PRO A 22 -10.73 7.55 10.01
CA PRO A 22 -10.07 7.29 11.28
C PRO A 22 -8.59 6.94 11.06
N VAL A 23 -7.73 7.46 11.93
CA VAL A 23 -6.34 7.03 12.08
C VAL A 23 -6.34 5.97 13.17
N ALA A 24 -6.20 4.71 12.75
CA ALA A 24 -6.23 3.54 13.63
C ALA A 24 -4.95 3.43 14.49
N LYS A 25 -3.81 3.93 13.99
CA LYS A 25 -2.55 4.02 14.75
C LYS A 25 -1.68 5.16 14.21
N GLY A 26 -0.96 5.79 15.14
CA GLY A 26 0.06 6.78 14.88
C GLY A 26 -0.47 8.21 14.84
N ASP A 27 0.45 9.16 14.83
CA ASP A 27 0.10 10.57 14.97
C ASP A 27 0.20 11.31 13.62
N PHE A 28 -0.97 11.55 13.02
CA PHE A 28 -1.05 12.34 11.79
C PHE A 28 -0.59 13.79 11.98
N GLY A 29 -0.79 14.37 13.17
CA GLY A 29 -0.40 15.72 13.53
C GLY A 29 1.10 15.98 13.44
N HIS A 30 1.92 15.00 13.79
CA HIS A 30 3.38 15.08 13.71
C HIS A 30 3.95 14.90 12.29
N LEU A 31 3.12 14.52 11.30
CA LEU A 31 3.60 14.33 9.93
C LEU A 31 3.95 15.67 9.24
N PRO A 32 5.02 15.70 8.42
CA PRO A 32 5.34 16.87 7.59
C PRO A 32 4.19 17.22 6.65
N LYS A 33 4.03 18.53 6.35
CA LYS A 33 2.94 19.03 5.50
C LYS A 33 2.82 18.31 4.14
N LYS A 34 3.95 18.02 3.49
CA LYS A 34 3.97 17.31 2.20
C LYS A 34 3.40 15.88 2.32
N VAL A 35 3.70 15.19 3.42
CA VAL A 35 3.19 13.84 3.70
C VAL A 35 1.69 13.88 3.94
N LYS A 36 1.20 14.88 4.71
CA LYS A 36 -0.24 15.07 4.94
C LYS A 36 -1.02 15.27 3.64
N ILE A 37 -0.50 16.10 2.72
CA ILE A 37 -1.10 16.34 1.41
C ILE A 37 -1.13 15.05 0.57
N PHE A 38 -0.03 14.30 0.57
CA PHE A 38 0.05 13.02 -0.12
C PHE A 38 -0.97 12.01 0.43
N LEU A 39 -1.07 11.87 1.76
CA LEU A 39 -2.05 11.00 2.40
C LEU A 39 -3.49 11.40 2.07
N ALA A 40 -3.81 12.70 2.11
CA ALA A 40 -5.14 13.19 1.73
C ALA A 40 -5.48 12.83 0.27
N HIS A 41 -4.53 12.94 -0.66
CA HIS A 41 -4.71 12.54 -2.05
C HIS A 41 -4.96 11.03 -2.19
N CYS A 42 -4.15 10.20 -1.52
CA CYS A 42 -4.33 8.74 -1.52
C CYS A 42 -5.66 8.31 -0.89
N VAL A 43 -6.09 8.97 0.19
CA VAL A 43 -7.39 8.70 0.82
C VAL A 43 -8.53 9.06 -0.11
N GLN A 44 -8.43 10.20 -0.79
CA GLN A 44 -9.43 10.63 -1.76
C GLN A 44 -9.54 9.67 -2.95
N LEU A 45 -8.41 9.17 -3.44
CA LEU A 45 -8.36 8.28 -4.60
C LEU A 45 -8.74 6.85 -4.23
N CYS A 46 -8.09 6.26 -3.24
CA CYS A 46 -8.18 4.82 -2.94
C CYS A 46 -9.36 4.46 -2.02
N GLY A 47 -9.94 5.43 -1.29
CA GLY A 47 -11.08 5.23 -0.40
C GLY A 47 -10.89 4.21 0.73
N PRO A 48 -9.78 4.25 1.50
CA PRO A 48 -9.55 3.30 2.60
C PRO A 48 -10.54 3.53 3.75
N ARG A 49 -10.81 2.49 4.55
CA ARG A 49 -11.68 2.58 5.74
C ARG A 49 -11.00 3.28 6.92
N GLY A 50 -9.67 3.35 6.94
CA GLY A 50 -8.88 3.99 7.97
C GLY A 50 -7.41 4.08 7.56
N ILE A 51 -6.60 4.73 8.39
CA ILE A 51 -5.17 4.94 8.16
C ILE A 51 -4.39 4.31 9.30
N TYR A 52 -3.33 3.59 8.98
CA TYR A 52 -2.40 3.04 9.95
C TYR A 52 -1.01 3.60 9.61
N ILE A 53 -0.44 4.43 10.48
CA ILE A 53 0.89 5.01 10.30
C ILE A 53 1.88 4.10 11.02
N CYS A 54 2.71 3.40 10.25
CA CYS A 54 3.72 2.49 10.79
C CYS A 54 4.81 3.26 11.56
N ASP A 55 5.11 2.82 12.78
CA ASP A 55 6.20 3.37 13.59
C ASP A 55 7.51 2.57 13.48
N GLY A 56 7.45 1.35 12.94
CA GLY A 56 8.61 0.47 12.76
C GLY A 56 9.11 -0.18 14.05
N SER A 57 8.34 -0.14 15.14
CA SER A 57 8.66 -0.81 16.40
C SER A 57 8.60 -2.34 16.30
N GLN A 58 9.22 -3.03 17.26
CA GLN A 58 9.15 -4.50 17.32
C GLN A 58 7.73 -4.95 17.69
N GLU A 59 7.06 -4.22 18.57
CA GLU A 59 5.68 -4.46 18.99
C GLU A 59 4.72 -4.38 17.79
N GLU A 60 4.93 -3.40 16.90
CA GLU A 60 4.19 -3.29 15.64
C GLU A 60 4.42 -4.49 14.72
N ALA A 61 5.68 -4.90 14.56
CA ALA A 61 6.01 -6.05 13.74
C ALA A 61 5.34 -7.32 14.26
N ASP A 62 5.38 -7.54 15.58
CA ASP A 62 4.77 -8.70 16.23
C ASP A 62 3.24 -8.68 16.09
N GLU A 63 2.59 -7.51 16.24
CA GLU A 63 1.15 -7.35 16.05
C GLU A 63 0.72 -7.67 14.60
N ILE A 64 1.47 -7.18 13.61
CA ILE A 64 1.19 -7.45 12.19
C ILE A 64 1.40 -8.93 11.88
N ILE A 65 2.49 -9.53 12.35
CA ILE A 65 2.78 -10.96 12.16
C ILE A 65 1.66 -11.80 12.77
N HIS A 66 1.22 -11.46 13.99
CA HIS A 66 0.13 -12.17 14.66
C HIS A 66 -1.15 -12.13 13.82
N LYS A 67 -1.56 -10.95 13.35
CA LYS A 67 -2.74 -10.80 12.48
C LYS A 67 -2.62 -11.59 11.17
N LEU A 68 -1.43 -11.68 10.59
CA LEU A 68 -1.19 -12.44 9.36
C LEU A 68 -1.22 -13.96 9.61
N LEU A 69 -0.78 -14.43 10.78
CA LEU A 69 -0.93 -15.83 11.20
C LEU A 69 -2.40 -16.19 11.42
N GLU A 70 -3.15 -15.35 12.14
CA GLU A 70 -4.59 -15.55 12.38
C GLU A 70 -5.40 -15.59 11.09
N ARG A 71 -5.02 -14.77 10.10
CA ARG A 71 -5.65 -14.74 8.76
C ARG A 71 -5.21 -15.90 7.87
N GLY A 72 -4.21 -16.69 8.28
CA GLY A 72 -3.64 -17.78 7.49
C GLY A 72 -2.77 -17.32 6.31
N THR A 73 -2.45 -16.03 6.21
CA THR A 73 -1.52 -15.49 5.20
C THR A 73 -0.10 -15.94 5.47
N LEU A 74 0.29 -16.02 6.75
CA LEU A 74 1.57 -16.57 7.18
C LEU A 74 1.38 -17.90 7.89
N THR A 75 2.39 -18.77 7.81
CA THR A 75 2.52 -19.98 8.61
C THR A 75 3.83 -19.93 9.38
N ARG A 76 3.79 -20.11 10.70
CA ARG A 76 5.01 -20.14 11.54
C ARG A 76 5.82 -21.41 11.27
N LEU A 77 7.12 -21.25 11.05
CA LEU A 77 8.06 -22.36 10.91
C LEU A 77 8.65 -22.68 12.28
N THR A 78 8.42 -23.88 12.78
CA THR A 78 8.84 -24.28 14.15
C THR A 78 10.32 -24.62 14.25
N LYS A 79 10.98 -24.93 13.13
CA LYS A 79 12.39 -25.34 13.10
C LYS A 79 13.36 -24.17 13.32
N TYR A 80 12.94 -22.94 13.07
CA TYR A 80 13.81 -21.75 13.10
C TYR A 80 13.13 -20.61 13.87
N PRO A 81 13.86 -19.84 14.67
CA PRO A 81 13.29 -18.70 15.38
C PRO A 81 12.79 -17.64 14.39
N ASN A 82 11.67 -16.99 14.73
CA ASN A 82 11.08 -15.87 13.99
C ASN A 82 10.98 -16.09 12.48
N SER A 83 10.70 -17.33 12.07
CA SER A 83 10.65 -17.74 10.67
C SER A 83 9.21 -18.06 10.25
N TYR A 84 8.82 -17.55 9.08
CA TYR A 84 7.45 -17.63 8.58
C TYR A 84 7.44 -18.00 7.09
N LEU A 85 6.41 -18.74 6.68
CA LEU A 85 6.15 -19.09 5.29
C LEU A 85 4.92 -18.33 4.79
N CYS A 86 5.08 -17.62 3.67
CA CYS A 86 4.00 -17.06 2.89
C CYS A 86 3.94 -17.83 1.55
N ARG A 87 2.75 -18.18 1.08
CA ARG A 87 2.54 -18.72 -0.28
C ARG A 87 1.75 -17.70 -1.08
N THR A 88 2.32 -17.23 -2.17
CA THR A 88 1.66 -16.28 -3.08
C THR A 88 0.80 -17.01 -4.10
N ASP A 89 -0.07 -16.25 -4.77
CA ASP A 89 -0.78 -16.74 -5.96
C ASP A 89 0.25 -17.12 -7.04
N PRO A 90 0.10 -18.26 -7.76
CA PRO A 90 1.00 -18.63 -8.85
C PRO A 90 1.15 -17.56 -9.94
N ASP A 91 0.16 -16.68 -10.11
CA ASP A 91 0.22 -15.58 -11.07
C ASP A 91 1.00 -14.35 -10.53
N ASP A 92 1.37 -14.34 -9.24
CA ASP A 92 2.13 -13.29 -8.55
C ASP A 92 3.39 -13.87 -7.86
N VAL A 93 4.27 -14.44 -8.67
CA VAL A 93 5.52 -15.08 -8.20
C VAL A 93 6.79 -14.34 -8.61
N ALA A 94 6.70 -13.46 -9.60
CA ALA A 94 7.85 -12.81 -10.21
C ALA A 94 7.50 -11.43 -10.77
N ARG A 95 8.53 -10.60 -10.92
CA ARG A 95 8.40 -9.34 -11.64
C ARG A 95 7.95 -9.60 -13.08
N VAL A 96 6.94 -8.88 -13.54
CA VAL A 96 6.46 -8.94 -14.91
C VAL A 96 7.00 -7.72 -15.66
N GLU A 97 8.19 -7.83 -16.25
CA GLU A 97 8.89 -6.70 -16.88
C GLU A 97 8.07 -6.02 -17.99
N SER A 98 7.15 -6.75 -18.64
CA SER A 98 6.22 -6.18 -19.61
C SER A 98 5.12 -5.30 -19.00
N LYS A 99 4.98 -5.29 -17.67
CA LYS A 99 4.08 -4.44 -16.89
C LYS A 99 4.83 -3.42 -16.02
N THR A 100 6.15 -3.32 -16.17
CA THR A 100 6.99 -2.34 -15.48
C THR A 100 7.35 -1.21 -16.44
N PHE A 101 6.85 0.00 -16.17
CA PHE A 101 7.02 1.14 -17.07
C PHE A 101 7.74 2.31 -16.38
N ILE A 102 8.51 3.06 -17.17
CA ILE A 102 9.02 4.38 -16.81
C ILE A 102 8.20 5.42 -17.58
N VAL A 103 7.71 6.43 -16.88
CA VAL A 103 6.84 7.47 -17.45
C VAL A 103 7.61 8.78 -17.54
N THR A 104 7.90 9.21 -18.77
CA THR A 104 8.57 10.48 -19.07
C THR A 104 7.84 11.17 -20.24
N PRO A 105 7.81 12.52 -20.32
CA PRO A 105 7.19 13.22 -21.44
C PRO A 105 7.79 12.82 -22.79
N ASN A 106 9.13 12.68 -22.85
CA ASN A 106 9.83 12.17 -24.02
C ASN A 106 10.23 10.71 -23.79
N LYS A 107 9.83 9.84 -24.72
CA LYS A 107 10.16 8.41 -24.71
C LYS A 107 11.65 8.14 -24.55
N TYR A 108 12.48 8.86 -25.29
CA TYR A 108 13.90 8.53 -25.40
C TYR A 108 14.74 8.98 -24.19
N ASP A 109 14.14 9.68 -23.24
CA ASP A 109 14.76 9.95 -21.93
C ASP A 109 14.82 8.69 -21.05
N SER A 110 14.00 7.68 -21.36
CA SER A 110 13.87 6.45 -20.55
C SER A 110 14.28 5.17 -21.29
N VAL A 111 14.22 5.16 -22.62
CA VAL A 111 14.56 3.99 -23.45
C VAL A 111 15.37 4.42 -24.67
N PRO A 112 16.33 3.60 -25.15
CA PRO A 112 17.13 3.95 -26.32
C PRO A 112 16.33 3.89 -27.62
N HIS A 113 16.85 4.56 -28.66
CA HIS A 113 16.39 4.30 -30.03
C HIS A 113 16.68 2.85 -30.42
N VAL A 114 15.70 2.21 -31.04
CA VAL A 114 15.81 0.86 -31.59
C VAL A 114 15.55 0.90 -33.09
N ARG A 115 16.13 -0.03 -33.84
CA ARG A 115 15.84 -0.17 -35.26
C ARG A 115 14.37 -0.55 -35.46
N GLU A 116 13.78 -0.13 -36.57
CA GLU A 116 12.42 -0.49 -36.93
C GLU A 116 12.25 -2.02 -36.94
N GLY A 117 11.14 -2.51 -36.37
CA GLY A 117 10.87 -3.93 -36.20
C GLY A 117 11.60 -4.63 -35.03
N VAL A 118 12.53 -3.96 -34.34
CA VAL A 118 13.23 -4.52 -33.17
C VAL A 118 12.55 -4.09 -31.88
N LYS A 119 12.16 -5.05 -31.04
CA LYS A 119 11.64 -4.78 -29.70
C LYS A 119 12.79 -4.37 -28.76
N GLY A 120 12.65 -3.23 -28.08
CA GLY A 120 13.60 -2.80 -27.06
C GLY A 120 13.62 -3.73 -25.85
N THR A 121 14.81 -4.01 -25.32
CA THR A 121 15.05 -4.89 -24.16
C THR A 121 15.46 -4.13 -22.90
N MET A 122 15.72 -2.82 -23.02
CA MET A 122 16.30 -1.98 -21.95
C MET A 122 15.24 -1.31 -21.05
N GLY A 123 13.96 -1.64 -21.23
CA GLY A 123 12.86 -1.08 -20.45
C GLY A 123 11.59 -0.84 -21.28
N CYS A 124 10.49 -0.59 -20.58
CA CYS A 124 9.23 -0.18 -21.20
C CYS A 124 8.95 1.29 -20.85
N TRP A 125 8.56 2.07 -21.85
CA TRP A 125 8.11 3.45 -21.67
C TRP A 125 6.60 3.55 -21.86
N MET A 126 5.96 4.42 -21.08
CA MET A 126 4.54 4.78 -21.22
C MET A 126 4.41 6.31 -21.17
N SER A 127 3.51 6.86 -21.99
CA SER A 127 3.23 8.30 -22.00
C SER A 127 2.57 8.74 -20.68
N PRO A 128 2.76 10.00 -20.24
CA PRO A 128 2.04 10.52 -19.08
C PRO A 128 0.51 10.44 -19.23
N GLU A 129 -0.01 10.63 -20.45
CA GLU A 129 -1.44 10.57 -20.75
C GLU A 129 -1.99 9.15 -20.60
N ASP A 130 -1.26 8.14 -21.08
CA ASP A 130 -1.70 6.74 -20.97
C ASP A 130 -1.55 6.23 -19.54
N MET A 131 -0.48 6.62 -18.84
CA MET A 131 -0.34 6.31 -17.41
C MET A 131 -1.49 6.90 -16.60
N LYS A 132 -1.89 8.14 -16.91
CA LYS A 132 -3.03 8.76 -16.23
C LYS A 132 -4.32 7.96 -16.43
N LYS A 133 -4.59 7.47 -17.65
CA LYS A 133 -5.76 6.61 -17.92
C LYS A 133 -5.70 5.32 -17.10
N GLU A 134 -4.55 4.66 -17.05
CA GLU A 134 -4.37 3.43 -16.25
C GLU A 134 -4.56 3.67 -14.75
N LEU A 135 -4.09 4.82 -14.25
CA LEU A 135 -4.32 5.22 -12.85
C LEU A 135 -5.80 5.48 -12.57
N ASP A 136 -6.47 6.24 -13.45
CA ASP A 136 -7.89 6.58 -13.33
C ASP A 136 -8.81 5.34 -13.45
N ASP A 137 -8.36 4.28 -14.13
CA ASP A 137 -9.11 3.02 -14.25
C ASP A 137 -8.94 2.10 -13.02
N ARG A 138 -7.73 2.06 -12.43
CA ARG A 138 -7.38 1.03 -11.42
C ARG A 138 -7.44 1.50 -9.97
N PHE A 139 -7.14 2.77 -9.71
CA PHE A 139 -6.95 3.26 -8.33
C PHE A 139 -8.22 3.77 -7.64
N PRO A 140 -9.24 4.34 -8.32
CA PRO A 140 -10.44 4.79 -7.64
C PRO A 140 -11.11 3.69 -6.80
N GLY A 141 -11.15 3.87 -5.48
CA GLY A 141 -11.77 2.92 -4.55
C GLY A 141 -11.04 1.59 -4.38
N CYS A 142 -9.79 1.45 -4.84
CA CYS A 142 -9.06 0.17 -4.79
C CYS A 142 -8.78 -0.35 -3.36
N MET A 143 -8.94 0.50 -2.34
CA MET A 143 -8.81 0.16 -0.91
C MET A 143 -10.15 0.19 -0.17
N ALA A 144 -11.28 0.23 -0.89
CA ALA A 144 -12.61 0.22 -0.28
C ALA A 144 -12.78 -1.02 0.62
N GLY A 145 -13.13 -0.79 1.89
CA GLY A 145 -13.31 -1.85 2.88
C GLY A 145 -12.02 -2.41 3.49
N ILE A 146 -10.85 -1.96 3.02
CA ILE A 146 -9.54 -2.30 3.60
C ILE A 146 -9.23 -1.33 4.75
N VAL A 147 -8.65 -1.88 5.81
CA VAL A 147 -8.60 -1.40 7.22
C VAL A 147 -9.83 -1.81 8.03
N LYS A 148 -9.91 -3.12 8.30
CA LYS A 148 -10.49 -3.65 9.54
C LYS A 148 -9.35 -4.02 10.48
N ALA A 149 -9.17 -3.28 11.58
CA ALA A 149 -8.78 -3.92 12.83
C ALA A 149 -10.01 -4.72 13.27
N HIS A 150 -10.10 -5.99 12.86
CA HIS A 150 -11.21 -6.84 13.24
C HIS A 150 -11.04 -7.18 14.73
N TYR A 151 -11.93 -6.71 15.60
CA TYR A 151 -12.37 -7.50 16.74
C TYR A 151 -13.75 -8.05 16.35
N ARG A 152 -13.86 -9.38 16.24
CA ARG A 152 -15.15 -10.06 16.32
C ARG A 152 -15.46 -10.18 17.82
N HIS A 153 -16.67 -9.80 18.22
CA HIS A 153 -17.26 -10.23 19.48
C HIS A 153 -17.37 -11.75 19.54
#